data_AF-A0A924JFY4-F1
#
_entry.id   AF-A0A924JFY4-F1
#
_cell.length_a   1.000
_cell.length_b   1.000
_cell.length_c   1.000
_cell.angle_alpha   90.00
_cell.angle_beta   90.00
_cell.angle_gamma   90.00
#
_symmetry.space_group_name_H-M   'P 1'
#
loop_
_entity.id
_entity.type
_entity.pdbx_description
1 polymer ?
#
loop_
_entity_poly.entity_id
_entity_poly.type
_entity_poly.pdbx_seq_one_letter_code
_entity_poly.pdbx_strand_id
1 'polypeptide(L)' 'ERTAQAAANTGVTQLKSVLVVRYLGDSSQTARQVMLAAWRHLRPELLAREAIVPRIWNT' A
#
# COMPACT_ATOMS: atom_id res chain seq x y z
N GLU A 1 -26.84 18.06 -0.46
CA GLU A 1 -26.39 16.90 0.34
C GLU A 1 -25.15 16.30 -0.33
N ARG A 2 -23.95 16.59 0.21
CA ARG A 2 -22.68 16.01 -0.26
C ARG A 2 -22.31 14.94 0.75
N THR A 3 -22.57 13.66 0.45
CA THR A 3 -21.77 12.59 1.04
C THR A 3 -20.34 12.84 0.60
N ALA A 4 -19.57 13.51 1.45
CA ALA A 4 -18.13 13.61 1.28
C ALA A 4 -17.60 12.19 1.41
N GLN A 5 -17.49 11.48 0.28
CA GLN A 5 -16.56 10.38 0.17
C GLN A 5 -15.22 10.96 0.61
N ALA A 6 -14.74 10.64 1.81
CA ALA A 6 -13.40 11.06 2.21
C ALA A 6 -12.47 10.53 1.11
N ALA A 7 -11.90 11.44 0.32
CA ALA A 7 -11.12 11.05 -0.84
C ALA A 7 -9.93 10.22 -0.33
N ALA A 8 -9.96 8.92 -0.60
CA ALA A 8 -8.93 8.02 -0.14
C ALA A 8 -7.60 8.48 -0.75
N ASN A 9 -6.66 8.89 0.10
CA ASN A 9 -5.40 9.47 -0.32
C ASN A 9 -4.28 8.46 -0.13
N THR A 10 -3.40 8.36 -1.12
CA THR A 10 -2.22 7.48 -1.06
C THR A 10 -0.98 8.31 -1.31
N GLY A 11 0.05 8.11 -0.50
CA GLY A 11 1.34 8.81 -0.63
C GLY A 11 2.50 7.83 -0.60
N VAL A 12 3.51 8.08 -1.43
CA VAL A 12 4.77 7.33 -1.45
C VAL A 12 5.92 8.29 -1.22
N THR A 13 6.85 7.93 -0.34
CA THR A 13 8.03 8.76 -0.04
C THR A 13 9.25 7.88 0.11
N GLN A 14 10.31 8.18 -0.63
CA GLN A 14 11.62 7.54 -0.47
C GLN A 14 12.42 8.29 0.59
N LEU A 15 12.84 7.59 1.64
CA LEU A 15 13.71 8.06 2.68
C LEU A 15 15.01 7.27 2.60
N LYS A 16 16.15 7.87 2.25
CA LYS A 16 17.44 7.16 2.17
C LYS A 16 17.29 5.75 1.53
N SER A 17 17.38 4.68 2.32
CA SER A 17 17.29 3.28 1.90
C SER A 17 15.91 2.61 2.15
N VAL A 18 14.88 3.37 2.49
CA VAL A 18 13.54 2.87 2.84
C VAL A 18 12.48 3.58 2.00
N LEU A 19 11.53 2.83 1.46
CA LEU A 19 10.36 3.39 0.80
C LEU A 19 9.15 3.27 1.72
N VAL A 20 8.46 4.39 1.95
CA VAL A 20 7.28 4.47 2.82
C VAL A 20 6.04 4.70 1.97
N VAL A 21 5.09 3.76 2.03
CA VAL A 21 3.78 3.86 1.38
C VAL A 21 2.73 4.10 2.46
N ARG A 22 1.86 5.09 2.26
CA ARG A 22 0.84 5.51 3.23
C ARG A 22 -0.52 5.58 2.55
N TYR A 23 -1.56 5.17 3.26
CA TYR A 23 -2.95 5.26 2.85
C TYR A 23 -3.74 5.96 3.94
N LEU A 24 -4.59 6.92 3.56
CA LEU A 24 -5.54 7.61 4.43
C LEU A 24 -6.94 7.48 3.83
N GLY A 25 -7.83 6.79 4.54
CA GLY A 25 -9.22 6.61 4.15
C GLY A 25 -9.96 5.69 5.12
N ASP A 26 -11.28 5.61 4.96
CA ASP A 26 -12.17 4.98 5.96
C ASP A 26 -12.35 3.46 5.76
N SER A 27 -11.64 2.86 4.80
CA SER A 27 -11.76 1.44 4.46
C SER A 27 -10.45 0.70 4.66
N SER A 28 -10.42 -0.19 5.65
CA SER A 28 -9.28 -1.10 5.88
C SER A 28 -9.06 -2.09 4.73
N GLN A 29 -10.14 -2.51 4.07
CA GLN A 29 -10.10 -3.37 2.89
C GLN A 29 -9.41 -2.66 1.72
N THR A 30 -9.74 -1.38 1.50
CA THR A 30 -9.08 -0.56 0.49
C THR A 30 -7.62 -0.31 0.85
N ALA A 31 -7.33 -0.04 2.13
CA ALA A 31 -5.96 0.08 2.62
C ALA A 31 -5.13 -1.19 2.30
N ARG A 32 -5.68 -2.37 2.59
CA ARG A 32 -5.05 -3.67 2.30
C ARG A 32 -4.82 -3.87 0.80
N GLN A 33 -5.79 -3.52 -0.05
CA GLN A 33 -5.65 -3.60 -1.50
C GLN A 33 -4.54 -2.68 -2.02
N VAL A 34 -4.48 -1.43 -1.54
CA VAL A 34 -3.42 -0.48 -1.90
C VAL A 34 -2.05 -1.00 -1.49
N MET A 35 -1.93 -1.52 -0.27
CA MET A 35 -0.66 -2.05 0.24
C MET A 35 -0.23 -3.32 -0.52
N LEU A 36 -1.17 -4.22 -0.87
CA LEU A 36 -0.92 -5.38 -1.73
C LEU A 36 -0.42 -4.98 -3.11
N ALA A 37 -1.08 -3.99 -3.73
CA ALA A 37 -0.69 -3.49 -5.03
C ALA A 37 0.72 -2.89 -4.98
N ALA A 38 1.00 -2.02 -4.01
CA ALA A 38 2.32 -1.44 -3.81
C ALA A 38 3.39 -2.52 -3.61
N TRP A 39 3.15 -3.51 -2.74
CA TRP A 39 4.09 -4.60 -2.49
C TRP A 39 4.39 -5.41 -3.74
N ARG A 40 3.38 -5.67 -4.59
CA ARG A 40 3.55 -6.42 -5.83
C ARG A 40 4.51 -5.73 -6.81
N HIS A 41 4.51 -4.41 -6.85
CA HIS A 41 5.43 -3.64 -7.69
C HIS A 41 6.80 -3.45 -7.05
N LEU A 42 6.85 -3.18 -5.75
CA LEU A 42 8.09 -2.82 -5.07
C LEU A 42 9.00 -4.02 -4.80
N ARG A 43 8.43 -5.17 -4.48
CA ARG A 43 9.21 -6.37 -4.14
C ARG A 43 10.14 -6.86 -5.26
N PRO A 44 9.69 -7.02 -6.52
CA PRO A 44 10.60 -7.43 -7.60
C PRO A 44 11.68 -6.38 -7.86
N GLU A 45 11.34 -5.10 -7.84
CA GLU A 45 12.29 -4.02 -8.13
C GLU A 45 13.34 -3.84 -7.01
N LEU A 46 12.93 -3.92 -5.75
CA LEU A 46 13.81 -3.65 -4.60
C LEU A 46 14.58 -4.89 -4.13
N LEU A 47 14.00 -6.09 -4.30
CA LEU A 47 14.56 -7.33 -3.74
C LEU A 47 14.93 -8.37 -4.81
N ALA A 48 14.69 -8.09 -6.10
CA ALA A 48 14.86 -9.05 -7.19
C ALA A 48 14.14 -10.40 -6.92
N ARG A 49 12.98 -10.35 -6.25
CA ARG A 49 12.18 -11.51 -5.85
C ARG A 49 10.76 -11.38 -6.36
N GLU A 50 10.18 -12.50 -6.76
CA GLU A 50 8.77 -12.52 -7.15
C GLU A 50 7.86 -11.98 -6.04
N ALA A 51 6.84 -11.24 -6.45
CA ALA A 51 5.83 -10.72 -5.56
C ALA A 51 4.93 -11.84 -5.01
N ILE A 52 5.10 -12.16 -3.73
CA ILE A 52 4.15 -13.00 -2.97
C ILE A 52 3.46 -12.17 -1.89
N VAL A 53 2.25 -12.56 -1.51
CA VAL A 53 1.50 -11.93 -0.42
C VAL A 53 2.29 -12.05 0.89
N PRO A 54 2.51 -10.95 1.64
CA PRO A 54 3.16 -11.00 2.94
C PRO A 54 2.39 -11.89 3.93
N ARG A 55 3.10 -12.73 4.69
CA ARG A 55 2.48 -13.61 5.71
C ARG A 55 1.71 -12.86 6.79
N ILE A 56 2.11 -11.61 7.08
CA ILE A 56 1.45 -10.73 8.06
C ILE A 56 -0.02 -10.40 7.70
N TRP A 57 -0.46 -10.69 6.48
CA TRP A 57 -1.85 -10.47 6.04
C TRP A 57 -2.63 -11.78 5.89
N ASN A 58 -2.07 -12.91 6.29
CA ASN A 58 -2.76 -14.19 6.22
C ASN A 58 -3.64 -14.48 7.46
N THR A 59 -3.67 -13.55 8.41
CA THR A 59 -4.62 -13.45 9.54
C THR A 59 -5.76 -12.52 9.17
#